data_AF-A0AAQ2C717-F1
#
_entry.id   AF-A0AAQ2C717-F1
#
_cell.length_a   1.000
_cell.length_b   1.000
_cell.length_c   1.000
_cell.angle_alpha   90.00
_cell.angle_beta   90.00
_cell.angle_gamma   90.00
#
_symmetry.space_group_name_H-M   'P 1'
#
loop_
_entity.id
_entity.type
_entity.pdbx_description
1 polymer ?
#
loop_
_entity_poly.entity_id
_entity_poly.type
_entity_poly.pdbx_seq_one_letter_code
_entity_poly.pdbx_strand_id
1 'polypeptide(L)'
;MVTISLVQLQERLGSDLQPVGGGRPARRDLTGVHVSELDDPTPYLGGGELLLTTGIPVAGTDEHVRGYVRRLVDHGVAALGLGLGAGTDHVPPHLADACREAGLALLIVPDGTPFLQVSRAYWDLVGRTEQADYAANLGLQTSLARAATRPGAAASVVKVLAEALGGWAAYLPADGTPESLWPATESRVLPKLREETARLNLAGTHAAATFPLLGTDVVEYSIVAGQRTAGFLAVGAGRALRPADRQLMLTGCMLLSITAQQNWELRRANAILGATAATLLLHGYIDAARLAAAELGLPPLTERVRVLAVTGEQVDLLSTEELADAIAAMSGLSTGEEAAELRRSIRRSSLRCTFDGLSYLVLDESGDPVADPDRSVVSGPAAQPGSGSGSGSVAGPGSGSLAVAVAGPGSGSLAV
;
A
#
# COMPACT_ATOMS: atom_id res chain seq x y z
N MET A 1 -21.15 -1.46 15.59
CA MET A 1 -22.26 -2.38 15.86
C MET A 1 -23.00 -2.52 14.54
N VAL A 2 -23.20 -3.74 14.04
CA VAL A 2 -23.97 -3.95 12.80
C VAL A 2 -25.40 -3.47 13.04
N THR A 3 -25.95 -2.69 12.12
CA THR A 3 -27.28 -2.12 12.26
C THR A 3 -28.15 -2.61 11.12
N ILE A 4 -29.22 -3.33 11.45
CA ILE A 4 -30.18 -3.87 10.46
C ILE A 4 -31.33 -2.91 10.37
N SER A 5 -31.69 -2.46 9.17
CA SER A 5 -32.86 -1.60 9.03
C SER A 5 -34.17 -2.40 9.11
N LEU A 6 -35.22 -1.78 9.64
CA LEU A 6 -36.58 -2.30 9.69
C LEU A 6 -37.09 -2.72 8.31
N VAL A 7 -36.67 -2.01 7.27
CA VAL A 7 -36.96 -2.34 5.87
C VAL A 7 -36.33 -3.67 5.46
N GLN A 8 -35.06 -3.90 5.81
CA GLN A 8 -34.39 -5.17 5.51
C GLN A 8 -35.03 -6.35 6.26
N LEU A 9 -35.43 -6.13 7.52
CA LEU A 9 -36.13 -7.15 8.29
C LEU A 9 -37.51 -7.47 7.69
N GLN A 10 -38.25 -6.44 7.27
CA GLN A 10 -39.54 -6.60 6.59
C GLN A 10 -39.39 -7.35 5.26
N GLU A 11 -38.41 -7.01 4.43
CA GLU A 11 -38.14 -7.72 3.18
C GLU A 11 -37.76 -9.19 3.39
N ARG A 12 -37.03 -9.48 4.47
CA ARG A 12 -36.62 -10.84 4.82
C ARG A 12 -37.81 -11.71 5.24
N LEU A 13 -38.78 -11.13 5.93
CA LEU A 13 -39.96 -11.81 6.46
C LEU A 13 -41.16 -11.77 5.49
N GLY A 14 -41.19 -10.82 4.55
CA GLY A 14 -42.24 -10.72 3.53
C GLY A 14 -43.63 -10.51 4.15
N SER A 15 -44.52 -11.49 3.93
CA SER A 15 -45.88 -11.47 4.46
C SER A 15 -45.95 -11.62 5.98
N ASP A 16 -44.89 -12.13 6.61
CA ASP A 16 -44.88 -12.49 8.04
C ASP A 16 -44.57 -11.28 8.95
N LEU A 17 -44.28 -10.12 8.36
CA LEU A 17 -44.13 -8.83 9.04
C LEU A 17 -44.57 -7.71 8.11
N GLN A 18 -45.70 -7.05 8.38
CA GLN A 18 -46.32 -6.09 7.45
C GLN A 18 -46.52 -4.72 8.09
N PRO A 19 -46.22 -3.60 7.43
CA PRO A 19 -46.54 -2.29 7.98
C PRO A 19 -48.04 -2.04 8.00
N VAL A 20 -48.52 -1.42 9.08
CA VAL A 20 -49.91 -0.94 9.16
C VAL A 20 -50.10 0.19 8.14
N GLY A 21 -51.15 0.06 7.32
CA GLY A 21 -51.41 0.96 6.18
C GLY A 21 -50.81 0.48 4.84
N GLY A 22 -50.07 -0.62 4.84
CA GLY A 22 -49.46 -1.21 3.64
C GLY A 22 -48.21 -0.49 3.15
N GLY A 23 -47.57 -1.03 2.11
CA GLY A 23 -46.35 -0.46 1.51
C GLY A 23 -45.07 -0.87 2.24
N ARG A 24 -44.04 -0.01 2.18
CA ARG A 24 -42.72 -0.26 2.78
C ARG A 24 -42.59 0.61 4.05
N PRO A 25 -42.12 0.06 5.20
CA PRO A 25 -41.96 0.86 6.40
C PRO A 25 -40.90 1.94 6.21
N ALA A 26 -40.93 2.99 7.04
CA ALA A 26 -39.88 3.99 7.07
C ALA A 26 -38.52 3.34 7.42
N ARG A 27 -37.44 3.81 6.78
CA ARG A 27 -36.09 3.30 7.06
C ARG A 27 -35.69 3.71 8.48
N ARG A 28 -35.69 2.74 9.40
CA ARG A 28 -35.18 2.88 10.76
C ARG A 28 -34.18 1.80 11.04
N ASP A 29 -33.10 2.20 11.68
CA ASP A 29 -32.00 1.34 12.07
C ASP A 29 -32.38 0.65 13.38
N LEU A 30 -32.35 -0.69 13.39
CA LEU A 30 -32.72 -1.51 14.54
C LEU A 30 -31.48 -1.97 15.30
N THR A 31 -31.57 -1.88 16.64
CA THR A 31 -30.53 -2.39 17.57
C THR A 31 -30.86 -3.79 18.10
N GLY A 32 -32.13 -4.20 18.04
CA GLY A 32 -32.59 -5.50 18.51
C GLY A 32 -34.08 -5.76 18.20
N VAL A 33 -34.53 -6.97 18.53
CA VAL A 33 -35.95 -7.36 18.55
C VAL A 33 -36.27 -7.93 19.92
N HIS A 34 -37.25 -7.37 20.60
CA HIS A 34 -37.66 -7.80 21.94
C HIS A 34 -39.15 -8.11 21.97
N VAL A 35 -39.54 -9.06 22.83
CA VAL A 35 -40.95 -9.34 23.10
C VAL A 35 -41.26 -8.84 24.51
N SER A 36 -42.34 -8.09 24.69
CA SER A 36 -42.78 -7.67 26.01
C SER A 36 -44.30 -7.52 26.07
N GLU A 37 -44.86 -7.92 27.21
CA GLU A 37 -46.26 -7.75 27.57
C GLU A 37 -46.41 -6.90 28.84
N LEU A 38 -45.37 -6.15 29.21
CA LEU A 38 -45.42 -5.23 30.34
C LEU A 38 -46.16 -3.94 29.96
N ASP A 39 -46.95 -3.40 30.90
CA ASP A 39 -47.58 -2.08 30.77
C ASP A 39 -46.54 -0.96 30.58
N ASP A 40 -45.35 -1.12 31.18
CA ASP A 40 -44.20 -0.27 30.93
C ASP A 40 -42.93 -1.12 30.69
N PRO A 41 -42.54 -1.35 29.43
CA PRO A 41 -41.34 -2.13 29.10
C PRO A 41 -40.06 -1.29 29.10
N THR A 42 -40.16 0.04 29.18
CA THR A 42 -39.02 0.96 28.98
C THR A 42 -37.83 0.73 29.94
N PRO A 43 -37.99 0.29 31.20
CA PRO A 43 -36.85 0.04 32.09
C PRO A 43 -35.89 -1.08 31.60
N TYR A 44 -36.33 -1.91 30.66
CA TYR A 44 -35.56 -3.05 30.13
C TYR A 44 -35.07 -2.85 28.70
N LEU A 45 -35.31 -1.68 28.10
CA LEU A 45 -34.94 -1.35 26.73
C LEU A 45 -33.75 -0.38 26.72
N GLY A 46 -32.91 -0.48 25.69
CA GLY A 46 -31.80 0.43 25.42
C GLY A 46 -32.11 1.50 24.38
N GLY A 47 -33.20 1.36 23.63
CA GLY A 47 -33.60 2.24 22.53
C GLY A 47 -33.16 1.69 21.16
N GLY A 48 -33.96 2.00 20.13
CA GLY A 48 -33.74 1.57 18.75
C GLY A 48 -34.28 0.18 18.42
N GLU A 49 -34.98 -0.50 19.33
CA GLU A 49 -35.48 -1.85 19.11
C GLU A 49 -36.80 -1.90 18.34
N LEU A 50 -37.08 -3.06 17.73
CA LEU A 50 -38.44 -3.47 17.37
C LEU A 50 -39.05 -4.22 18.56
N LEU A 51 -40.04 -3.62 19.21
CA LEU A 51 -40.78 -4.26 20.30
C LEU A 51 -41.95 -5.06 19.73
N LEU A 52 -42.10 -6.31 20.12
CA LEU A 52 -43.19 -7.20 19.74
C LEU A 52 -44.12 -7.46 20.94
N THR A 53 -45.42 -7.41 20.70
CA THR A 53 -46.46 -7.68 21.70
C THR A 53 -47.65 -8.38 21.04
N THR A 54 -48.31 -9.26 21.79
CA THR A 54 -49.58 -9.91 21.43
C THR A 54 -50.81 -9.02 21.63
N GLY A 55 -50.61 -7.80 22.14
CA GLY A 55 -51.63 -6.77 22.28
C GLY A 55 -52.09 -6.51 23.70
N ILE A 56 -51.57 -7.22 24.70
CA ILE A 56 -52.00 -7.09 26.10
C ILE A 56 -51.81 -5.64 26.63
N PRO A 57 -50.65 -4.98 26.45
CA PRO A 57 -50.40 -3.62 26.96
C PRO A 57 -51.12 -2.53 26.16
N VAL A 58 -51.76 -2.89 25.05
CA VAL A 58 -52.48 -1.98 24.16
C VAL A 58 -53.98 -2.29 24.12
N ALA A 59 -54.44 -3.15 25.02
CA ALA A 59 -55.85 -3.36 25.32
C ALA A 59 -56.29 -2.32 26.36
N GLY A 60 -57.38 -1.59 26.09
CA GLY A 60 -57.91 -0.60 27.02
C GLY A 60 -58.46 0.65 26.35
N THR A 61 -58.50 1.76 27.09
CA THR A 61 -58.99 3.05 26.57
C THR A 61 -57.96 3.74 25.68
N ASP A 62 -58.42 4.69 24.87
CA ASP A 62 -57.56 5.49 23.98
C ASP A 62 -56.43 6.19 24.74
N GLU A 63 -56.72 6.71 25.94
CA GLU A 63 -55.72 7.38 26.80
C GLU A 63 -54.61 6.43 27.25
N HIS A 64 -54.97 5.18 27.57
CA HIS A 64 -54.00 4.16 27.99
C HIS A 64 -53.04 3.83 26.84
N VAL A 65 -53.58 3.56 25.65
CA VAL A 65 -52.81 3.22 24.45
C VAL A 65 -51.90 4.37 24.04
N ARG A 66 -52.41 5.62 24.04
CA ARG A 66 -51.60 6.82 23.76
C ARG A 66 -50.47 6.99 24.78
N GLY A 67 -50.75 6.73 26.06
CA GLY A 67 -49.74 6.74 27.11
C GLY A 67 -48.63 5.70 26.89
N TYR A 68 -49.00 4.49 26.47
CA TYR A 68 -48.05 3.43 26.13
C TYR A 68 -47.16 3.81 24.93
N VAL A 69 -47.75 4.23 23.81
CA VAL A 69 -47.02 4.66 22.61
C VAL A 69 -46.07 5.81 22.93
N ARG A 70 -46.50 6.80 23.72
CA ARG A 70 -45.65 7.92 24.11
C ARG A 70 -44.42 7.45 24.91
N ARG A 71 -44.59 6.53 25.87
CA ARG A 71 -43.45 5.96 26.61
C ARG A 71 -42.43 5.30 25.69
N LEU A 72 -42.88 4.52 24.70
CA LEU A 72 -42.00 3.87 23.74
C LEU A 72 -41.22 4.88 22.89
N VAL A 73 -41.90 5.94 22.41
CA VAL A 73 -41.27 7.00 21.62
C VAL A 73 -40.28 7.81 22.45
N ASP A 74 -40.66 8.19 23.68
CA ASP A 74 -39.80 8.93 24.61
C ASP A 74 -38.52 8.14 24.95
N HIS A 75 -38.61 6.80 25.00
CA HIS A 75 -37.47 5.90 25.22
C HIS A 75 -36.71 5.53 23.93
N GLY A 76 -37.12 6.06 22.77
CA GLY A 76 -36.44 5.87 21.51
C GLY A 76 -36.65 4.51 20.83
N VAL A 77 -37.74 3.80 21.14
CA VAL A 77 -38.10 2.55 20.44
C VAL A 77 -38.32 2.83 18.95
N ALA A 78 -37.71 2.03 18.08
CA ALA A 78 -37.74 2.28 16.64
C ALA A 78 -39.09 1.90 16.01
N ALA A 79 -39.67 0.79 16.44
CA ALA A 79 -40.92 0.25 15.92
C ALA A 79 -41.66 -0.64 16.92
N LEU A 80 -42.97 -0.75 16.76
CA LEU A 80 -43.85 -1.66 17.49
C LEU A 80 -44.42 -2.69 16.50
N GLY A 81 -44.35 -3.98 16.82
CA GLY A 81 -44.97 -5.07 16.09
C GLY A 81 -46.09 -5.71 16.91
N LEU A 82 -47.31 -5.68 16.38
CA LEU A 82 -48.48 -6.30 16.98
C LEU A 82 -48.69 -7.69 16.38
N GLY A 83 -48.65 -8.73 17.21
CA GLY A 83 -49.05 -10.08 16.85
C GLY A 83 -50.55 -10.24 16.86
N LEU A 84 -51.11 -10.77 15.78
CA LEU A 84 -52.53 -11.13 15.69
C LEU A 84 -52.74 -12.61 16.07
N GLY A 85 -53.97 -12.96 16.47
CA GLY A 85 -54.39 -14.35 16.75
C GLY A 85 -54.25 -14.82 18.20
N ALA A 86 -53.66 -14.02 19.09
CA ALA A 86 -53.51 -14.31 20.52
C ALA A 86 -54.42 -13.41 21.39
N GLY A 87 -55.70 -13.30 21.03
CA GLY A 87 -56.67 -12.43 21.70
C GLY A 87 -56.84 -11.04 21.07
N THR A 88 -56.02 -10.72 20.07
CA THR A 88 -56.14 -9.52 19.23
C THR A 88 -56.22 -9.95 17.77
N ASP A 89 -57.41 -9.84 17.15
CA ASP A 89 -57.63 -10.32 15.76
C ASP A 89 -57.43 -9.23 14.69
N HIS A 90 -57.40 -7.98 15.13
CA HIS A 90 -57.27 -6.80 14.28
C HIS A 90 -56.49 -5.71 15.01
N VAL A 91 -55.82 -4.83 14.26
CA VAL A 91 -55.13 -3.67 14.83
C VAL A 91 -56.16 -2.71 15.42
N PRO A 92 -56.12 -2.40 16.73
CA PRO A 92 -57.02 -1.42 17.32
C PRO A 92 -56.86 -0.05 16.64
N PRO A 93 -57.96 0.62 16.21
CA PRO A 93 -57.87 1.92 15.54
C PRO A 93 -57.12 2.97 16.37
N HIS A 94 -57.38 3.01 17.67
CA HIS A 94 -56.71 3.87 18.64
C HIS A 94 -55.18 3.69 18.67
N LEU A 95 -54.70 2.44 18.52
CA LEU A 95 -53.27 2.16 18.45
C LEU A 95 -52.65 2.63 17.14
N ALA A 96 -53.32 2.38 16.02
CA ALA A 96 -52.85 2.83 14.71
C ALA A 96 -52.77 4.37 14.64
N ASP A 97 -53.76 5.05 15.22
CA ASP A 97 -53.82 6.51 15.28
C ASP A 97 -52.73 7.08 16.20
N ALA A 98 -52.58 6.52 17.41
CA ALA A 98 -51.53 6.93 18.35
C ALA A 98 -50.11 6.75 17.78
N CYS A 99 -49.82 5.60 17.15
CA CYS A 99 -48.53 5.36 16.50
C CYS A 99 -48.28 6.32 15.35
N ARG A 100 -49.29 6.59 14.51
CA ARG A 100 -49.19 7.51 13.38
C ARG A 100 -48.93 8.95 13.83
N GLU A 101 -49.65 9.42 14.85
CA GLU A 101 -49.47 10.76 15.41
C GLU A 101 -48.10 10.93 16.10
N ALA A 102 -47.63 9.91 16.81
CA ALA A 102 -46.33 9.93 17.48
C ALA A 102 -45.15 9.58 16.54
N GLY A 103 -45.43 9.22 15.29
CA GLY A 103 -44.42 8.77 14.33
C GLY A 103 -43.76 7.44 14.70
N LEU A 104 -44.37 6.57 15.50
CA LEU A 104 -43.88 5.23 15.78
C LEU A 104 -44.28 4.29 14.64
N ALA A 105 -43.31 3.55 14.07
CA ALA A 105 -43.62 2.59 13.02
C ALA A 105 -44.37 1.40 13.61
N LEU A 106 -45.60 1.15 13.15
CA LEU A 106 -46.43 0.04 13.59
C LEU A 106 -46.48 -1.06 12.52
N LEU A 107 -46.14 -2.28 12.93
CA LEU A 107 -46.04 -3.48 12.11
C LEU A 107 -47.04 -4.52 12.62
N ILE A 108 -47.48 -5.41 11.74
CA ILE A 108 -48.36 -6.54 12.01
C ILE A 108 -47.55 -7.81 11.82
N VAL A 109 -47.59 -8.68 12.81
CA VAL A 109 -47.15 -10.07 12.70
C VAL A 109 -48.43 -10.90 12.57
N PRO A 110 -48.71 -11.52 11.41
CA PRO A 110 -49.97 -12.24 11.18
C PRO A 110 -50.15 -13.43 12.13
N ASP A 111 -51.41 -13.85 12.30
CA ASP A 111 -51.72 -15.08 13.02
C ASP A 111 -50.98 -16.29 12.42
N GLY A 112 -50.53 -17.18 13.30
CA GLY A 112 -49.68 -18.32 12.95
C GLY A 112 -48.20 -18.01 12.79
N THR A 113 -47.77 -16.74 12.81
CA THR A 113 -46.34 -16.37 12.76
C THR A 113 -45.74 -16.23 14.17
N PRO A 114 -44.83 -17.12 14.60
CA PRO A 114 -44.23 -16.99 15.93
C PRO A 114 -43.25 -15.81 15.99
N PHE A 115 -43.27 -15.02 17.08
CA PHE A 115 -42.29 -13.94 17.28
C PHE A 115 -40.83 -14.43 17.25
N LEU A 116 -40.59 -15.70 17.63
CA LEU A 116 -39.27 -16.32 17.48
C LEU A 116 -38.78 -16.31 16.03
N GLN A 117 -39.66 -16.40 15.04
CA GLN A 117 -39.29 -16.30 13.62
C GLN A 117 -38.79 -14.89 13.29
N VAL A 118 -39.43 -13.85 13.82
CA VAL A 118 -39.01 -12.45 13.67
C VAL A 118 -37.65 -12.23 14.31
N SER A 119 -37.47 -12.68 15.56
CA SER A 119 -36.18 -12.60 16.27
C SER A 119 -35.08 -13.37 15.53
N ARG A 120 -35.35 -14.60 15.04
CA ARG A 120 -34.38 -15.39 14.26
C ARG A 120 -34.02 -14.69 12.95
N ALA A 121 -34.99 -14.13 12.24
CA ALA A 121 -34.72 -13.39 11.01
C ALA A 121 -33.82 -12.17 11.25
N TYR A 122 -34.02 -11.44 12.35
CA TYR A 122 -33.12 -10.36 12.74
C TYR A 122 -31.70 -10.86 13.03
N TRP A 123 -31.55 -11.90 13.87
CA TRP A 123 -30.23 -12.45 14.19
C TRP A 123 -29.52 -13.08 12.98
N ASP A 124 -30.26 -13.70 12.07
CA ASP A 124 -29.73 -14.20 10.79
C ASP A 124 -29.17 -13.05 9.93
N LEU A 125 -29.85 -11.90 9.90
CA LEU A 125 -29.40 -10.72 9.16
C LEU A 125 -28.14 -10.09 9.81
N VAL A 126 -28.11 -10.01 11.14
CA VAL A 126 -26.92 -9.57 11.89
C VAL A 126 -25.74 -10.48 11.58
N GLY A 127 -25.90 -11.80 11.74
CA GLY A 127 -24.82 -12.77 11.51
C GLY A 127 -24.32 -12.81 10.06
N ARG A 128 -25.21 -12.65 9.07
CA ARG A 128 -24.80 -12.55 7.66
C ARG A 128 -23.95 -11.32 7.38
N THR A 129 -24.29 -10.19 7.99
CA THR A 129 -23.55 -8.94 7.79
C THR A 129 -22.16 -9.04 8.41
N GLU A 130 -22.05 -9.58 9.62
CA GLU A 130 -20.76 -9.85 10.26
C GLU A 130 -19.92 -10.84 9.44
N GLN A 131 -20.51 -11.95 8.98
CA GLN A 131 -19.81 -12.95 8.17
C GLN A 131 -19.31 -12.36 6.84
N ALA A 132 -20.10 -11.50 6.18
CA ALA A 132 -19.71 -10.82 4.96
C ALA A 132 -18.53 -9.85 5.19
N ASP A 133 -18.55 -9.10 6.30
CA ASP A 133 -17.46 -8.19 6.68
C ASP A 133 -16.16 -8.96 6.99
N TYR A 134 -16.25 -10.10 7.70
CA TYR A 134 -15.11 -10.97 7.96
C TYR A 134 -14.56 -11.59 6.67
N ALA A 135 -15.43 -12.12 5.81
CA ALA A 135 -15.02 -12.72 4.54
C ALA A 135 -14.38 -11.68 3.59
N ALA A 136 -14.91 -10.46 3.54
CA ALA A 136 -14.34 -9.37 2.77
C ALA A 136 -12.93 -9.00 3.27
N ASN A 137 -12.76 -8.87 4.60
CA ASN A 137 -11.44 -8.58 5.18
C ASN A 137 -10.42 -9.69 4.93
N LEU A 138 -10.81 -10.97 5.06
CA LEU A 138 -9.95 -12.11 4.72
C LEU A 138 -9.61 -12.14 3.22
N GLY A 139 -10.56 -11.78 2.36
CA GLY A 139 -10.34 -11.65 0.92
C GLY A 139 -9.30 -10.59 0.58
N LEU A 140 -9.34 -9.44 1.26
CA LEU A 140 -8.35 -8.37 1.11
C LEU A 140 -6.96 -8.79 1.61
N GLN A 141 -6.87 -9.39 2.79
CA GLN A 141 -5.60 -9.91 3.31
C GLN A 141 -4.98 -10.97 2.39
N THR A 142 -5.80 -11.88 1.86
CA THR A 142 -5.36 -12.90 0.89
C THR A 142 -4.90 -12.26 -0.42
N SER A 143 -5.57 -11.20 -0.88
CA SER A 143 -5.18 -10.47 -2.09
C SER A 143 -3.84 -9.75 -1.91
N LEU A 144 -3.60 -9.13 -0.75
CA LEU A 144 -2.32 -8.53 -0.40
C LEU A 144 -1.20 -9.57 -0.33
N ALA A 145 -1.43 -10.70 0.34
CA ALA A 145 -0.45 -11.78 0.44
C ALA A 145 -0.10 -12.35 -0.95
N ARG A 146 -1.09 -12.55 -1.83
CA ARG A 146 -0.87 -12.97 -3.23
C ARG A 146 -0.16 -11.90 -4.06
N ALA A 147 -0.39 -10.62 -3.78
CA ALA A 147 0.32 -9.53 -4.46
C ALA A 147 1.81 -9.53 -4.10
N ALA A 148 2.14 -9.84 -2.85
CA ALA A 148 3.52 -9.90 -2.37
C ALA A 148 4.36 -11.05 -2.97
N THR A 149 3.74 -12.04 -3.60
CA THR A 149 4.44 -13.17 -4.25
C THR A 149 4.64 -12.99 -5.76
N ARG A 150 4.13 -11.89 -6.35
CA ARG A 150 4.24 -11.63 -7.80
C ARG A 150 5.54 -10.92 -8.16
N PRO A 151 5.99 -11.01 -9.42
CA PRO A 151 6.98 -10.07 -9.97
C PRO A 151 6.49 -8.63 -9.76
N GLY A 152 7.37 -7.73 -9.31
CA GLY A 152 6.95 -6.37 -8.93
C GLY A 152 6.02 -6.35 -7.71
N ALA A 153 6.29 -7.20 -6.72
CA ALA A 153 5.50 -7.35 -5.50
C ALA A 153 5.15 -6.02 -4.82
N ALA A 154 6.11 -5.09 -4.71
CA ALA A 154 5.88 -3.79 -4.08
C ALA A 154 4.76 -2.98 -4.78
N ALA A 155 4.85 -2.83 -6.10
CA ALA A 155 3.82 -2.15 -6.89
C ALA A 155 2.46 -2.87 -6.82
N SER A 156 2.47 -4.21 -6.79
CA SER A 156 1.24 -5.00 -6.66
C SER A 156 0.56 -4.80 -5.30
N VAL A 157 1.33 -4.79 -4.20
CA VAL A 157 0.81 -4.54 -2.84
C VAL A 157 0.27 -3.11 -2.73
N VAL A 158 1.01 -2.12 -3.22
CA VAL A 158 0.58 -0.71 -3.26
C VAL A 158 -0.75 -0.56 -4.01
N LYS A 159 -0.89 -1.23 -5.16
CA LYS A 159 -2.14 -1.23 -5.93
C LYS A 159 -3.32 -1.77 -5.13
N VAL A 160 -3.18 -2.95 -4.53
CA VAL A 160 -4.26 -3.58 -3.75
C VAL A 160 -4.65 -2.72 -2.55
N LEU A 161 -3.68 -2.09 -1.87
CA LEU A 161 -3.96 -1.17 -0.76
C LEU A 161 -4.76 0.05 -1.21
N ALA A 162 -4.33 0.71 -2.28
CA ALA A 162 -5.00 1.88 -2.82
C ALA A 162 -6.46 1.57 -3.22
N GLU A 163 -6.67 0.45 -3.93
CA GLU A 163 -8.00 -0.02 -4.34
C GLU A 163 -8.90 -0.36 -3.13
N ALA A 164 -8.35 -1.03 -2.11
CA ALA A 164 -9.09 -1.38 -0.90
C ALA A 164 -9.48 -0.17 -0.05
N LEU A 165 -8.62 0.85 -0.02
CA LEU A 165 -8.80 2.04 0.82
C LEU A 165 -9.64 3.13 0.12
N GLY A 166 -9.76 3.06 -1.22
CA GLY A 166 -10.55 3.98 -2.03
C GLY A 166 -9.83 5.29 -2.36
N GLY A 167 -8.50 5.28 -2.39
CA GLY A 167 -7.67 6.46 -2.63
C GLY A 167 -6.38 6.11 -3.35
N TRP A 168 -5.27 6.72 -2.94
CA TRP A 168 -3.95 6.41 -3.46
C TRP A 168 -3.03 5.85 -2.38
N ALA A 169 -2.06 5.05 -2.80
CA ALA A 169 -0.98 4.53 -1.96
C ALA A 169 0.35 4.66 -2.71
N ALA A 170 1.41 4.95 -1.96
CA ALA A 170 2.77 5.06 -2.47
C ALA A 170 3.76 4.33 -1.56
N TYR A 171 4.69 3.59 -2.14
CA TYR A 171 5.84 3.02 -1.45
C TYR A 171 7.12 3.70 -1.95
N LEU A 172 7.86 4.30 -1.01
CA LEU A 172 9.12 5.00 -1.25
C LEU A 172 10.25 4.17 -0.64
N PRO A 173 11.00 3.39 -1.45
CA PRO A 173 12.13 2.61 -0.97
C PRO A 173 13.25 3.51 -0.44
N ALA A 174 13.88 3.10 0.67
CA ALA A 174 15.03 3.82 1.22
C ALA A 174 16.35 3.52 0.48
N ASP A 175 16.35 2.51 -0.40
CA ASP A 175 17.53 2.01 -1.10
C ASP A 175 17.69 2.55 -2.53
N GLY A 176 16.97 3.63 -2.86
CA GLY A 176 17.02 4.29 -4.16
C GLY A 176 16.24 3.59 -5.28
N THR A 177 15.65 2.42 -5.01
CA THR A 177 14.84 1.74 -6.03
C THR A 177 13.61 2.57 -6.43
N PRO A 178 13.10 2.43 -7.67
CA PRO A 178 11.98 3.23 -8.15
C PRO A 178 10.74 3.11 -7.24
N GLU A 179 10.17 4.26 -6.93
CA GLU A 179 8.96 4.37 -6.12
C GLU A 179 7.78 3.70 -6.81
N SER A 180 6.89 3.11 -6.01
CA SER A 180 5.65 2.52 -6.50
C SER A 180 4.48 3.39 -6.09
N LEU A 181 3.62 3.79 -7.03
CA LEU A 181 2.44 4.60 -6.77
C LEU A 181 1.22 4.01 -7.49
N TRP A 182 0.07 4.01 -6.81
CA TRP A 182 -1.21 3.71 -7.44
C TRP A 182 -2.34 4.60 -6.90
N PRO A 183 -3.25 5.09 -7.77
CA PRO A 183 -3.16 5.07 -9.23
C PRO A 183 -2.08 6.02 -9.76
N ALA A 184 -1.50 5.73 -10.92
CA ALA A 184 -0.43 6.54 -11.52
C ALA A 184 -0.86 8.00 -11.84
N THR A 185 -2.17 8.24 -11.96
CA THR A 185 -2.75 9.57 -12.16
C THR A 185 -2.47 10.53 -10.99
N GLU A 186 -2.17 10.02 -9.80
CA GLU A 186 -1.82 10.84 -8.63
C GLU A 186 -0.33 11.18 -8.54
N SER A 187 0.46 11.00 -9.61
CA SER A 187 1.91 11.28 -9.63
C SER A 187 2.32 12.65 -9.11
N ARG A 188 1.42 13.65 -9.16
CA ARG A 188 1.58 14.97 -8.55
C ARG A 188 1.87 14.97 -7.05
N VAL A 189 1.55 13.89 -6.32
CA VAL A 189 1.79 13.80 -4.86
C VAL A 189 3.26 13.51 -4.54
N LEU A 190 3.98 12.83 -5.43
CA LEU A 190 5.31 12.29 -5.16
C LEU A 190 6.36 13.35 -4.76
N PRO A 191 6.46 14.52 -5.42
CA PRO A 191 7.49 15.51 -5.07
C PRO A 191 7.37 15.99 -3.61
N LYS A 192 6.16 16.38 -3.20
CA LYS A 192 5.91 16.82 -1.82
C LYS A 192 5.97 15.66 -0.83
N LEU A 193 5.55 14.47 -1.24
CA LEU A 193 5.65 13.28 -0.39
C LEU A 193 7.12 13.00 -0.05
N ARG A 194 8.03 13.01 -1.03
CA ARG A 194 9.48 12.86 -0.78
C ARG A 194 10.03 13.87 0.21
N GLU A 195 9.60 15.12 0.13
CA GLU A 195 10.02 16.17 1.07
C GLU A 195 9.58 15.83 2.50
N GLU A 196 8.33 15.41 2.71
CA GLU A 196 7.83 15.02 4.03
C GLU A 196 8.48 13.71 4.52
N THR A 197 8.64 12.71 3.65
CA THR A 197 9.35 11.46 3.96
C THR A 197 10.80 11.73 4.38
N ALA A 198 11.50 12.66 3.71
CA ALA A 198 12.86 13.04 4.07
C ALA A 198 12.92 13.68 5.47
N ARG A 199 11.95 14.54 5.81
CA ARG A 199 11.83 15.09 7.17
C ARG A 199 11.56 14.01 8.20
N LEU A 200 10.71 13.04 7.89
CA LEU A 200 10.39 11.93 8.77
C LEU A 200 11.56 10.99 8.99
N ASN A 201 12.34 10.71 7.95
CA ASN A 201 13.56 9.92 8.06
C ASN A 201 14.62 10.60 8.97
N LEU A 202 14.73 11.94 8.89
CA LEU A 202 15.63 12.72 9.75
C LEU A 202 15.20 12.74 11.23
N ALA A 203 13.91 12.59 11.51
CA ALA A 203 13.37 12.61 12.87
C ALA A 203 13.62 11.29 13.65
N GLY A 204 14.14 10.25 13.02
CA GLY A 204 14.41 8.95 13.64
C GLY A 204 13.20 8.01 13.64
N THR A 205 13.28 6.91 14.39
CA THR A 205 12.41 5.70 14.35
C THR A 205 10.93 5.95 14.69
N HIS A 206 10.22 6.77 13.90
CA HIS A 206 8.79 6.95 14.00
C HIS A 206 8.08 5.86 13.21
N ALA A 207 7.30 5.04 13.92
CA ALA A 207 6.53 3.96 13.28
C ALA A 207 5.48 4.49 12.29
N ALA A 208 4.92 5.69 12.53
CA ALA A 208 3.93 6.33 11.67
C ALA A 208 3.90 7.85 11.83
N ALA A 209 3.45 8.56 10.79
CA ALA A 209 3.18 9.98 10.78
C ALA A 209 1.87 10.30 10.06
N THR A 210 1.28 11.45 10.37
CA THR A 210 0.10 11.95 9.67
C THR A 210 0.30 13.43 9.37
N PHE A 211 0.13 13.80 8.11
CA PHE A 211 0.33 15.16 7.64
C PHE A 211 -0.60 15.50 6.47
N PRO A 212 -0.99 16.77 6.30
CA PRO A 212 -1.79 17.19 5.17
C PRO A 212 -0.93 17.28 3.90
N LEU A 213 -1.39 16.67 2.81
CA LEU A 213 -0.76 16.73 1.49
C LEU A 213 -1.81 17.09 0.44
N LEU A 214 -1.63 18.22 -0.24
CA LEU A 214 -2.53 18.70 -1.30
C LEU A 214 -4.02 18.70 -0.89
N GLY A 215 -4.32 19.03 0.38
CA GLY A 215 -5.67 19.09 0.91
C GLY A 215 -6.28 17.75 1.36
N THR A 216 -5.47 16.68 1.42
CA THR A 216 -5.88 15.38 1.95
C THR A 216 -4.96 14.97 3.10
N ASP A 217 -5.50 14.40 4.17
CA ASP A 217 -4.68 13.81 5.23
C ASP A 217 -4.02 12.53 4.73
N VAL A 218 -2.70 12.48 4.81
CA VAL A 218 -1.87 11.33 4.44
C VAL A 218 -1.36 10.69 5.71
N VAL A 219 -1.45 9.36 5.75
CA VAL A 219 -0.81 8.55 6.79
C VAL A 219 0.35 7.81 6.18
N GLU A 220 1.53 7.98 6.76
CA GLU A 220 2.77 7.34 6.34
C GLU A 220 3.30 6.43 7.45
N TYR A 221 3.79 5.24 7.08
CA TYR A 221 4.43 4.29 7.97
C TYR A 221 5.88 4.04 7.53
N SER A 222 6.81 4.02 8.49
CA SER A 222 8.17 3.53 8.24
C SER A 222 8.14 2.01 8.12
N ILE A 223 8.77 1.48 7.09
CA ILE A 223 8.91 0.03 6.89
C ILE A 223 10.34 -0.33 7.28
N VAL A 224 10.47 -1.22 8.26
CA VAL A 224 11.76 -1.73 8.75
C VAL A 224 11.91 -3.18 8.33
N ALA A 225 13.06 -3.53 7.75
CA ALA A 225 13.46 -4.91 7.47
C ALA A 225 14.78 -5.20 8.20
N GLY A 226 14.73 -6.13 9.16
CA GLY A 226 15.85 -6.39 10.07
C GLY A 226 16.17 -5.19 10.97
N GLN A 227 17.34 -4.60 10.78
CA GLN A 227 17.82 -3.41 11.54
C GLN A 227 17.91 -2.15 10.66
N ARG A 228 17.34 -2.18 9.45
CA ARG A 228 17.43 -1.09 8.48
C ARG A 228 16.03 -0.67 8.03
N THR A 229 15.85 0.62 7.79
CA THR A 229 14.66 1.15 7.13
C THR A 229 14.66 0.67 5.67
N ALA A 230 13.64 -0.08 5.30
CA ALA A 230 13.42 -0.55 3.94
C ALA A 230 12.80 0.55 3.05
N GLY A 231 11.97 1.41 3.64
CA GLY A 231 11.28 2.48 2.94
C GLY A 231 10.09 3.00 3.75
N PHE A 232 9.19 3.68 3.07
CA PHE A 232 8.01 4.30 3.67
C PHE A 232 6.77 4.00 2.84
N LEU A 233 5.66 3.66 3.50
CA LEU A 233 4.36 3.47 2.87
C LEU A 233 3.45 4.63 3.25
N ALA A 234 3.02 5.41 2.25
CA ALA A 234 2.09 6.51 2.41
C ALA A 234 0.75 6.20 1.76
N VAL A 235 -0.34 6.59 2.40
CA VAL A 235 -1.71 6.45 1.88
C VAL A 235 -2.49 7.72 2.08
N GLY A 236 -3.14 8.18 1.01
CA GLY A 236 -4.17 9.22 1.04
C GLY A 236 -5.52 8.64 0.65
N ALA A 237 -6.37 8.36 1.63
CA ALA A 237 -7.68 7.72 1.41
C ALA A 237 -8.81 8.71 1.06
N GLY A 238 -8.58 10.03 1.17
CA GLY A 238 -9.61 11.05 0.94
C GLY A 238 -10.73 11.09 2.01
N ARG A 239 -10.61 10.27 3.06
CA ARG A 239 -11.53 10.16 4.20
C ARG A 239 -10.78 9.79 5.47
N ALA A 240 -11.43 9.95 6.62
CA ALA A 240 -10.89 9.46 7.88
C ALA A 240 -10.68 7.93 7.84
N LEU A 241 -9.49 7.48 8.28
CA LEU A 241 -9.15 6.06 8.34
C LEU A 241 -9.81 5.38 9.54
N ARG A 242 -10.48 4.27 9.26
CA ARG A 242 -11.09 3.37 10.26
C ARG A 242 -10.03 2.43 10.84
N PRO A 243 -10.29 1.79 11.99
CA PRO A 243 -9.37 0.78 12.55
C PRO A 243 -9.00 -0.34 11.58
N ALA A 244 -9.97 -0.84 10.79
CA ALA A 244 -9.73 -1.85 9.77
C ALA A 244 -8.80 -1.37 8.65
N ASP A 245 -8.89 -0.09 8.26
CA ASP A 245 -8.02 0.49 7.23
C ASP A 245 -6.57 0.53 7.73
N ARG A 246 -6.35 0.90 9.00
CA ARG A 246 -5.01 0.90 9.62
C ARG A 246 -4.43 -0.51 9.69
N GLN A 247 -5.25 -1.52 10.02
CA GLN A 247 -4.81 -2.91 10.03
C GLN A 247 -4.37 -3.39 8.63
N LEU A 248 -5.08 -2.99 7.57
CA LEU A 248 -4.68 -3.29 6.19
C LEU A 248 -3.34 -2.62 5.83
N MET A 249 -3.15 -1.37 6.22
CA MET A 249 -1.88 -0.66 6.00
C MET A 249 -0.71 -1.33 6.72
N LEU A 250 -0.88 -1.72 7.98
CA LEU A 250 0.13 -2.48 8.73
C LEU A 250 0.44 -3.83 8.07
N THR A 251 -0.59 -4.53 7.57
CA THR A 251 -0.40 -5.76 6.78
C THR A 251 0.44 -5.50 5.53
N GLY A 252 0.14 -4.40 4.82
CA GLY A 252 0.94 -3.92 3.69
C GLY A 252 2.39 -3.64 4.07
N CYS A 253 2.64 -2.95 5.18
CA CYS A 253 3.99 -2.67 5.69
C CYS A 253 4.78 -3.95 5.95
N MET A 254 4.16 -4.95 6.60
CA MET A 254 4.80 -6.25 6.87
C MET A 254 5.18 -6.96 5.57
N LEU A 255 4.28 -7.00 4.58
CA LEU A 255 4.55 -7.63 3.30
C LEU A 255 5.66 -6.90 2.53
N LEU A 256 5.63 -5.57 2.50
CA LEU A 256 6.67 -4.75 1.87
C LEU A 256 8.03 -4.92 2.56
N SER A 257 8.06 -5.05 3.90
CA SER A 257 9.28 -5.38 4.65
C SER A 257 9.88 -6.71 4.20
N ILE A 258 9.05 -7.75 4.08
CA ILE A 258 9.49 -9.07 3.62
C ILE A 258 10.00 -9.01 2.17
N THR A 259 9.26 -8.34 1.27
CA THR A 259 9.69 -8.15 -0.13
C THR A 259 11.02 -7.39 -0.22
N ALA A 260 11.20 -6.35 0.61
CA ALA A 260 12.45 -5.60 0.65
C ALA A 260 13.62 -6.47 1.12
N GLN A 261 13.42 -7.27 2.18
CA GLN A 261 14.42 -8.20 2.70
C GLN A 261 14.85 -9.22 1.64
N GLN A 262 13.90 -9.85 0.95
CA GLN A 262 14.18 -10.79 -0.14
C GLN A 262 14.95 -10.13 -1.28
N ASN A 263 14.56 -8.92 -1.66
CA ASN A 263 15.25 -8.16 -2.71
C ASN A 263 16.67 -7.75 -2.29
N TRP A 264 16.93 -7.50 -1.01
CA TRP A 264 18.28 -7.22 -0.51
C TRP A 264 19.15 -8.47 -0.52
N GLU A 265 18.61 -9.61 -0.10
CA GLU A 265 19.33 -10.89 -0.13
C GLU A 265 19.71 -11.28 -1.57
N LEU A 266 18.77 -11.15 -2.51
CA LEU A 266 19.04 -11.39 -3.93
C LEU A 266 20.08 -10.42 -4.49
N ARG A 267 19.95 -9.11 -4.21
CA ARG A 267 20.93 -8.11 -4.64
C ARG A 267 22.31 -8.37 -4.06
N ARG A 268 22.39 -8.79 -2.79
CA ARG A 268 23.66 -9.13 -2.14
C ARG A 268 24.32 -10.34 -2.79
N ALA A 269 23.55 -11.41 -3.06
CA ALA A 269 24.05 -12.58 -3.76
C ALA A 269 24.58 -12.20 -5.16
N ASN A 270 23.81 -11.40 -5.91
CA ASN A 270 24.22 -10.91 -7.23
C ASN A 270 25.46 -10.00 -7.15
N ALA A 271 25.57 -9.15 -6.14
CA ALA A 271 26.74 -8.29 -5.93
C ALA A 271 28.02 -9.11 -5.65
N ILE A 272 27.93 -10.19 -4.88
CA ILE A 272 29.07 -11.08 -4.60
C ILE A 272 29.53 -11.79 -5.89
N LEU A 273 28.58 -12.32 -6.66
CA LEU A 273 28.89 -12.94 -7.96
C LEU A 273 29.46 -11.91 -8.94
N GLY A 274 28.90 -10.69 -8.99
CA GLY A 274 29.36 -9.61 -9.84
C GLY A 274 30.78 -9.15 -9.48
N ALA A 275 31.08 -9.07 -8.18
CA ALA A 275 32.43 -8.79 -7.69
C ALA A 275 33.42 -9.90 -8.03
N THR A 276 32.99 -11.16 -7.98
CA THR A 276 33.80 -12.31 -8.37
C THR A 276 34.12 -12.27 -9.87
N ALA A 277 33.12 -12.03 -10.71
CA ALA A 277 33.29 -11.87 -12.16
C ALA A 277 34.22 -10.69 -12.49
N ALA A 278 34.03 -9.54 -11.84
CA ALA A 278 34.91 -8.38 -12.01
C ALA A 278 36.36 -8.68 -11.58
N THR A 279 36.56 -9.40 -10.47
CA THR A 279 37.89 -9.81 -10.00
C THR A 279 38.57 -10.74 -10.99
N LEU A 280 37.85 -11.77 -11.50
CA LEU A 280 38.38 -12.69 -12.51
C LEU A 280 38.78 -11.94 -13.79
N LEU A 281 37.96 -10.97 -14.22
CA LEU A 281 38.23 -10.16 -15.40
C LEU A 281 39.50 -9.31 -15.23
N LEU A 282 39.65 -8.64 -14.08
CA LEU A 282 40.84 -7.81 -13.80
C LEU A 282 42.13 -8.62 -13.67
N HIS A 283 42.03 -9.89 -13.31
CA HIS A 283 43.18 -10.81 -13.23
C HIS A 283 43.43 -11.59 -14.53
N GLY A 284 42.70 -11.29 -15.61
CA GLY A 284 42.90 -11.91 -16.92
C GLY A 284 42.19 -13.26 -17.13
N TYR A 285 41.40 -13.74 -16.17
CA TYR A 285 40.64 -14.99 -16.29
C TYR A 285 39.32 -14.77 -17.05
N ILE A 286 39.41 -14.41 -18.34
CA ILE A 286 38.29 -13.92 -19.15
C ILE A 286 37.17 -14.96 -19.32
N ASP A 287 37.50 -16.22 -19.61
CA ASP A 287 36.49 -17.26 -19.81
C ASP A 287 35.71 -17.56 -18.53
N ALA A 288 36.40 -17.57 -17.38
CA ALA A 288 35.76 -17.74 -16.07
C ALA A 288 34.88 -16.52 -15.71
N ALA A 289 35.33 -15.30 -16.02
CA ALA A 289 34.56 -14.09 -15.82
C ALA A 289 33.28 -14.06 -16.68
N ARG A 290 33.37 -14.49 -17.95
CA ARG A 290 32.20 -14.61 -18.85
C ARG A 290 31.20 -15.63 -18.34
N LEU A 291 31.66 -16.77 -17.86
CA LEU A 291 30.79 -17.81 -17.30
C LEU A 291 30.08 -17.31 -16.03
N ALA A 292 30.80 -16.63 -15.14
CA ALA A 292 30.21 -16.02 -13.94
C ALA A 292 29.23 -14.87 -14.27
N ALA A 293 29.50 -14.06 -15.30
CA ALA A 293 28.61 -13.01 -15.76
C ALA A 293 27.33 -13.58 -16.42
N ALA A 294 27.42 -14.70 -17.12
CA ALA A 294 26.27 -15.38 -17.71
C ALA A 294 25.30 -15.91 -16.63
N GLU A 295 25.81 -16.42 -15.51
CA GLU A 295 24.98 -16.86 -14.36
C GLU A 295 24.20 -15.70 -13.71
N LEU A 296 24.70 -14.46 -13.82
CA LEU A 296 23.98 -13.25 -13.39
C LEU A 296 22.89 -12.80 -14.39
N GLY A 297 22.78 -13.46 -15.54
CA GLY A 297 21.91 -13.03 -16.64
C GLY A 297 22.36 -11.72 -17.28
N LEU A 298 23.63 -11.32 -17.12
CA LEU A 298 24.18 -10.14 -17.77
C LEU A 298 24.34 -10.39 -19.28
N PRO A 299 24.22 -9.34 -20.11
CA PRO A 299 24.60 -9.45 -21.51
C PRO A 299 26.05 -9.94 -21.63
N PRO A 300 26.37 -10.72 -22.68
CA PRO A 300 27.71 -11.26 -22.85
C PRO A 300 28.73 -10.11 -22.89
N LEU A 301 29.78 -10.25 -22.07
CA LEU A 301 30.87 -9.28 -22.04
C LEU A 301 31.48 -9.16 -23.44
N THR A 302 31.42 -7.95 -23.97
CA THR A 302 32.03 -7.54 -25.24
C THR A 302 33.54 -7.79 -25.24
N GLU A 303 34.17 -7.76 -26.42
CA GLU A 303 35.63 -7.89 -26.52
C GLU A 303 36.38 -6.73 -25.83
N ARG A 304 35.71 -5.59 -25.67
CA ARG A 304 36.24 -4.40 -25.03
C ARG A 304 35.27 -3.91 -23.97
N VAL A 305 35.81 -3.58 -22.81
CA VAL A 305 35.08 -3.01 -21.68
C VAL A 305 35.82 -1.79 -21.18
N ARG A 306 35.09 -0.83 -20.61
CA ARG A 306 35.70 0.33 -19.96
C ARG A 306 35.83 0.04 -18.47
N VAL A 307 37.02 0.24 -17.91
CA VAL A 307 37.25 0.08 -16.48
C VAL A 307 37.39 1.45 -15.82
N LEU A 308 36.56 1.68 -14.82
CA LEU A 308 36.61 2.86 -13.97
C LEU A 308 37.26 2.47 -12.65
N ALA A 309 38.41 3.07 -12.33
CA ALA A 309 39.06 2.93 -11.03
C ALA A 309 38.80 4.16 -10.19
N VAL A 310 38.26 3.95 -8.99
CA VAL A 310 37.94 5.02 -8.04
C VAL A 310 38.71 4.77 -6.75
N THR A 311 39.39 5.79 -6.28
CA THR A 311 40.05 5.81 -4.97
C THR A 311 39.45 6.90 -4.11
N GLY A 312 39.40 6.68 -2.80
CA GLY A 312 38.98 7.69 -1.85
C GLY A 312 38.65 7.09 -0.50
N GLU A 313 38.48 7.96 0.49
CA GLU A 313 38.11 7.56 1.83
C GLU A 313 36.69 6.95 1.81
N GLN A 314 36.55 5.74 2.36
CA GLN A 314 35.27 5.02 2.46
C GLN A 314 34.56 4.71 1.11
N VAL A 315 35.26 4.74 -0.03
CA VAL A 315 34.68 4.41 -1.35
C VAL A 315 34.08 3.01 -1.38
N ASP A 316 34.67 2.08 -0.65
CA ASP A 316 34.19 0.72 -0.45
C ASP A 316 32.84 0.63 0.29
N LEU A 317 32.48 1.65 1.08
CA LEU A 317 31.22 1.73 1.81
C LEU A 317 30.08 2.34 0.97
N LEU A 318 30.38 3.08 -0.08
CA LEU A 318 29.38 3.70 -0.95
C LEU A 318 28.66 2.65 -1.79
N SER A 319 27.34 2.75 -1.87
CA SER A 319 26.54 2.04 -2.87
C SER A 319 26.91 2.51 -4.30
N THR A 320 26.58 1.72 -5.32
CA THR A 320 26.80 2.11 -6.72
C THR A 320 26.06 3.41 -7.09
N GLU A 321 24.91 3.67 -6.46
CA GLU A 321 24.16 4.91 -6.67
C GLU A 321 24.85 6.13 -6.05
N GLU A 322 25.25 6.02 -4.78
CA GLU A 322 25.99 7.09 -4.08
C GLU A 322 27.33 7.37 -4.79
N LEU A 323 28.00 6.32 -5.26
CA LEU A 323 29.22 6.45 -6.05
C LEU A 323 28.96 7.17 -7.39
N ALA A 324 27.88 6.82 -8.10
CA ALA A 324 27.50 7.50 -9.33
C ALA A 324 27.22 8.99 -9.10
N ASP A 325 26.57 9.32 -7.99
CA ASP A 325 26.20 10.70 -7.64
C ASP A 325 27.41 11.50 -7.19
N ALA A 326 28.30 10.92 -6.39
CA ALA A 326 29.57 11.52 -6.01
C ALA A 326 30.44 11.80 -7.24
N ILE A 327 30.54 10.84 -8.18
CA ILE A 327 31.32 11.01 -9.41
C ILE A 327 30.69 12.05 -10.34
N ALA A 328 29.36 12.08 -10.47
CA ALA A 328 28.66 13.10 -11.24
C ALA A 328 28.87 14.50 -10.64
N ALA A 329 28.89 14.63 -9.31
CA ALA A 329 29.17 15.89 -8.62
C ALA A 329 30.63 16.34 -8.78
N MET A 330 31.58 15.41 -8.90
CA MET A 330 33.00 15.71 -9.17
C MET A 330 33.29 16.09 -10.62
N SER A 331 32.38 15.82 -11.55
CA SER A 331 32.57 16.00 -13.00
C SER A 331 32.51 17.49 -13.43
N GLY A 332 33.22 18.38 -12.74
CA GLY A 332 33.42 19.78 -13.12
C GLY A 332 34.39 19.98 -14.32
N LEU A 333 34.67 18.91 -15.08
CA LEU A 333 35.67 18.87 -16.17
C LEU A 333 35.10 18.37 -17.52
N SER A 334 33.78 18.12 -17.62
CA SER A 334 33.11 17.62 -18.83
C SER A 334 31.77 18.32 -19.06
N THR A 335 31.24 18.21 -20.28
CA THR A 335 29.90 18.75 -20.58
C THR A 335 28.82 18.02 -19.76
N GLY A 336 27.72 18.70 -19.43
CA GLY A 336 26.66 18.13 -18.59
C GLY A 336 26.06 16.81 -19.12
N GLU A 337 26.20 16.56 -20.41
CA GLU A 337 25.74 15.35 -21.10
C GLU A 337 26.65 14.13 -20.85
N GLU A 338 27.97 14.31 -20.92
CA GLU A 338 28.97 13.26 -20.61
C GLU A 338 28.91 12.84 -19.15
N ALA A 339 28.73 13.79 -18.23
CA ALA A 339 28.55 13.50 -16.80
C ALA A 339 27.26 12.71 -16.54
N ALA A 340 26.17 13.05 -17.24
CA ALA A 340 24.90 12.33 -17.15
C ALA A 340 24.99 10.92 -17.74
N GLU A 341 25.74 10.74 -18.85
CA GLU A 341 25.99 9.43 -19.44
C GLU A 341 26.83 8.55 -18.52
N LEU A 342 27.94 9.06 -17.97
CA LEU A 342 28.78 8.32 -17.03
C LEU A 342 27.98 7.92 -15.78
N ARG A 343 27.19 8.83 -15.22
CA ARG A 343 26.28 8.52 -14.10
C ARG A 343 25.33 7.38 -14.43
N ARG A 344 24.77 7.37 -15.65
CA ARG A 344 23.86 6.32 -16.13
C ARG A 344 24.59 4.98 -16.31
N SER A 345 25.79 4.99 -16.87
CA SER A 345 26.62 3.79 -17.07
C SER A 345 27.05 3.17 -15.75
N ILE A 346 27.47 3.99 -14.77
CA ILE A 346 27.80 3.51 -13.41
C ILE A 346 26.59 2.86 -12.76
N ARG A 347 25.41 3.51 -12.80
CA ARG A 347 24.16 2.97 -12.22
C ARG A 347 23.70 1.65 -12.85
N ARG A 348 24.06 1.40 -14.11
CA ARG A 348 23.77 0.14 -14.82
C ARG A 348 24.83 -0.94 -14.60
N SER A 349 26.01 -0.58 -14.12
CA SER A 349 27.08 -1.54 -13.90
C SER A 349 26.75 -2.46 -12.73
N SER A 350 26.80 -3.76 -13.01
CA SER A 350 26.61 -4.83 -12.01
C SER A 350 27.93 -5.49 -11.62
N LEU A 351 29.04 -5.06 -12.21
CA LEU A 351 30.37 -5.64 -12.08
C LEU A 351 31.29 -4.67 -11.35
N ARG A 352 31.29 -4.77 -10.03
CA ARG A 352 32.10 -3.93 -9.15
C ARG A 352 32.88 -4.81 -8.18
N CYS A 353 34.18 -4.55 -8.04
CA CYS A 353 34.99 -5.16 -7.01
C CYS A 353 35.90 -4.12 -6.35
N THR A 354 36.52 -4.51 -5.26
CA THR A 354 37.50 -3.71 -4.53
C THR A 354 38.76 -4.53 -4.35
N PHE A 355 39.90 -3.99 -4.77
CA PHE A 355 41.20 -4.64 -4.68
C PHE A 355 42.29 -3.56 -4.54
N ASP A 356 43.30 -3.81 -3.72
CA ASP A 356 44.42 -2.87 -3.44
C ASP A 356 43.98 -1.43 -3.07
N GLY A 357 42.88 -1.29 -2.31
CA GLY A 357 42.37 0.02 -1.88
C GLY A 357 41.70 0.84 -2.99
N LEU A 358 41.46 0.24 -4.16
CA LEU A 358 40.74 0.82 -5.29
C LEU A 358 39.42 0.10 -5.49
N SER A 359 38.35 0.84 -5.82
CA SER A 359 37.11 0.26 -6.32
C SER A 359 37.08 0.32 -7.83
N TYR A 360 36.94 -0.84 -8.46
CA TYR A 360 36.87 -0.99 -9.90
C TYR A 360 35.44 -1.26 -10.33
N LEU A 361 34.97 -0.56 -11.35
CA LEU A 361 33.71 -0.84 -12.02
C LEU A 361 33.99 -1.17 -13.48
N VAL A 362 33.41 -2.28 -13.95
CA VAL A 362 33.40 -2.64 -15.37
C VAL A 362 32.15 -2.03 -15.99
N LEU A 363 32.35 -1.11 -16.92
CA LEU A 363 31.32 -0.41 -17.67
C LEU A 363 31.28 -0.98 -19.08
N ASP A 364 30.06 -1.08 -19.60
CA ASP A 364 29.84 -1.41 -21.01
C ASP A 364 30.36 -0.26 -21.90
N GLU A 365 30.87 -0.61 -23.07
CA GLU A 365 31.22 0.38 -24.08
C GLU A 365 29.91 0.81 -24.76
N SER A 366 29.43 2.01 -24.48
CA SER A 366 28.22 2.53 -25.14
C SER A 366 28.42 2.46 -26.65
N GLY A 367 27.49 1.81 -27.36
CA GLY A 367 27.60 1.50 -28.78
C GLY A 367 27.93 2.71 -29.68
N ASP A 368 28.76 2.46 -30.69
CA ASP A 368 29.18 3.37 -31.75
C ASP A 368 28.03 4.19 -32.37
N PRO A 369 28.26 5.47 -32.76
CA PRO A 369 27.50 6.06 -33.85
C PRO A 369 27.98 5.42 -35.16
N VAL A 370 27.04 4.78 -35.87
CA VAL A 370 27.10 4.30 -37.26
C VAL A 370 28.31 4.84 -38.04
N ALA A 371 29.31 4.00 -38.29
CA ALA A 371 30.40 4.29 -39.22
C ALA A 371 29.86 4.28 -40.66
N ASP A 372 29.80 5.48 -41.24
CA ASP A 372 29.65 5.74 -42.68
C ASP A 372 30.80 5.02 -43.44
N PRO A 373 30.52 4.14 -44.42
CA PRO A 373 31.52 3.26 -45.02
C PRO A 373 32.49 3.97 -45.99
N ASP A 374 32.49 5.29 -46.07
CA ASP A 374 33.21 6.03 -47.12
C ASP A 374 34.14 7.10 -46.54
N ARG A 375 35.26 6.68 -45.93
CA ARG A 375 36.46 7.53 -45.84
C ARG A 375 37.74 6.70 -45.84
N SER A 376 38.31 6.62 -47.03
CA SER A 376 39.58 5.99 -47.35
C SER A 376 40.79 6.76 -46.78
N VAL A 377 41.68 5.97 -46.16
CA VAL A 377 43.16 6.03 -46.15
C VAL A 377 43.85 7.36 -46.48
N VAL A 378 44.60 7.89 -45.50
CA VAL A 378 45.94 8.46 -45.75
C VAL A 378 46.88 8.03 -44.62
N SER A 379 47.87 7.21 -44.98
CA SER A 379 48.99 6.80 -44.13
C SER A 379 50.07 7.90 -44.07
N GLY A 380 50.61 8.18 -42.88
CA GLY A 380 51.77 9.03 -42.65
C GLY A 380 52.55 8.56 -41.42
N PRO A 381 53.89 8.75 -41.36
CA PRO A 381 54.79 7.83 -40.66
C PRO A 381 54.94 8.07 -39.15
N ALA A 382 55.47 7.03 -38.51
CA ALA A 382 55.67 6.83 -37.08
C ALA A 382 56.34 8.00 -36.32
N ALA A 383 55.79 8.30 -35.14
CA ALA A 383 56.45 9.01 -34.04
C ALA A 383 56.10 8.36 -32.69
N GLN A 384 57.10 8.31 -31.82
CA GLN A 384 57.23 7.61 -30.53
C GLN A 384 56.28 8.10 -29.40
N PRO A 385 56.20 7.39 -28.25
CA PRO A 385 55.05 7.41 -27.35
C PRO A 385 55.11 8.57 -26.34
N GLY A 386 53.99 9.29 -26.21
CA GLY A 386 53.75 10.26 -25.14
C GLY A 386 52.66 9.75 -24.20
N SER A 387 53.00 9.55 -22.92
CA SER A 387 52.10 9.16 -21.84
C SER A 387 51.18 10.32 -21.44
N GLY A 388 49.86 10.12 -21.53
CA GLY A 388 48.84 11.07 -21.08
C GLY A 388 47.77 10.37 -20.25
N SER A 389 47.96 10.30 -18.95
CA SER A 389 46.95 9.86 -17.97
C SER A 389 46.34 11.12 -17.33
N GLY A 390 45.06 11.38 -17.58
CA GLY A 390 44.35 12.50 -16.94
C GLY A 390 43.95 12.13 -15.51
N SER A 391 44.67 12.65 -14.51
CA SER A 391 44.32 12.55 -13.10
C SER A 391 43.71 13.85 -12.60
N GLY A 392 42.45 13.83 -12.13
CA GLY A 392 41.80 14.97 -11.46
C GLY A 392 41.73 14.75 -9.95
N SER A 393 42.12 15.77 -9.16
CA SER A 393 42.01 15.81 -7.69
C SER A 393 41.41 17.15 -7.28
N VAL A 394 40.41 17.15 -6.39
CA VAL A 394 39.84 18.37 -5.80
C VAL A 394 39.62 18.13 -4.30
N ALA A 395 40.16 19.03 -3.47
CA ALA A 395 39.95 19.06 -2.03
C ALA A 395 38.94 20.17 -1.69
N GLY A 396 37.82 19.81 -1.05
CA GLY A 396 36.81 20.73 -0.50
C GLY A 396 36.73 20.63 1.04
N PRO A 397 36.35 21.71 1.76
CA PRO A 397 36.45 21.74 3.21
C PRO A 397 35.35 20.87 3.83
N GLY A 398 35.75 19.72 4.40
CA GLY A 398 34.90 18.86 5.22
C GLY A 398 34.46 17.52 4.60
N SER A 399 35.00 17.12 3.43
CA SER A 399 34.64 15.86 2.78
C SER A 399 35.89 15.13 2.27
N GLY A 400 35.96 13.82 2.48
CA GLY A 400 37.09 12.97 2.08
C GLY A 400 37.42 13.11 0.59
N SER A 401 38.71 12.97 0.26
CA SER A 401 39.22 13.11 -1.10
C SER A 401 38.92 11.86 -1.94
N LEU A 402 38.13 11.99 -3.02
CA LEU A 402 38.02 10.98 -4.08
C LEU A 402 38.89 11.37 -5.28
N ALA A 403 39.55 10.40 -5.92
CA ALA A 403 40.17 10.57 -7.24
C ALA A 403 39.70 9.47 -8.19
N VAL A 404 39.54 9.84 -9.47
CA VAL A 404 38.98 8.97 -10.51
C VAL A 404 39.97 8.88 -11.66
N ALA A 405 40.27 7.65 -12.10
CA ALA A 405 41.03 7.39 -13.32
C ALA A 405 40.16 6.59 -14.29
N VAL A 406 39.99 7.13 -15.50
CA VAL A 406 39.33 6.46 -16.62
C VAL A 406 40.40 6.07 -17.63
N ALA A 407 40.64 4.77 -17.78
CA ALA A 407 41.48 4.29 -18.88
C ALA A 407 40.63 4.23 -20.15
N GLY A 408 40.97 5.08 -21.14
CA GLY A 408 40.42 5.00 -22.50
C GLY A 408 41.03 3.86 -23.32
N PRO A 409 40.56 3.61 -24.57
CA PRO A 409 41.03 2.52 -25.42
C PRO A 409 42.42 2.86 -25.98
N GLY A 410 43.43 2.84 -25.12
CA GLY A 410 44.83 2.75 -25.50
C GLY A 410 45.21 1.28 -25.52
N SER A 411 45.88 0.86 -26.59
CA SER A 411 46.34 -0.50 -26.87
C SER A 411 47.22 -1.08 -25.76
N GLY A 412 46.60 -1.49 -24.66
CA GLY A 412 47.16 -2.42 -23.68
C GLY A 412 46.77 -3.82 -24.10
N SER A 413 47.54 -4.41 -25.01
CA SER A 413 47.54 -5.85 -25.15
C SER A 413 47.96 -6.43 -23.80
N LEU A 414 47.01 -6.92 -23.00
CA LEU A 414 47.32 -7.95 -22.02
C LEU A 414 47.65 -9.21 -22.84
N ALA A 415 48.92 -9.34 -23.20
CA ALA A 415 49.47 -10.58 -23.69
C ALA A 415 49.94 -11.38 -22.47
N VAL A 416 49.22 -12.49 -22.24
CA VAL A 416 49.45 -13.62 -21.32
C VAL A 416 49.18 -13.37 -19.85
#